data_AF-A0A1G3Y5F4-F1
#
_entry.id   AF-A0A1G3Y5F4-F1
#
_cell.length_a   1.000
_cell.length_b   1.000
_cell.length_c   1.000
_cell.angle_alpha   90.00
_cell.angle_beta   90.00
_cell.angle_gamma   90.00
#
_symmetry.space_group_name_H-M   'P 1'
#
loop_
_entity.id
_entity.type
_entity.pdbx_description
1 polymer ?
#
loop_
_entity_poly.entity_id
_entity_poly.type
_entity_poly.pdbx_seq_one_letter_code
_entity_poly.pdbx_strand_id
1 'polypeptide(L)'
;MGGQIFIIEKNKKRIYGNIADGLEIKDKVIGQSILGGEEFMKWIKDKFIKGRWDREKPAIRELHRYKAKEQILEAIGEETGKGLEEIKDERGQIRQIVMDILYRAGGLKGVEIGTLLGVDYSTVSQGRKRLREKLQKDMKLKELVNRIEQRLSI
;
A
#
# COMPACT_ATOMS: atom_id res chain seq x y z
N MET A 1 21.18 13.50 3.97
CA MET A 1 19.88 14.20 3.72
C MET A 1 19.89 14.96 2.38
N GLY A 2 20.34 14.35 1.27
CA GLY A 2 20.51 15.07 -0.03
C GLY A 2 19.68 14.53 -1.20
N GLY A 3 19.07 13.35 -1.08
CA GLY A 3 18.36 12.70 -2.19
C GLY A 3 16.92 13.16 -2.39
N GLN A 4 16.22 13.52 -1.31
CA GLN A 4 14.80 13.90 -1.36
C GLN A 4 14.55 15.29 -1.96
N ILE A 5 15.47 16.24 -1.73
CA ILE A 5 15.39 17.60 -2.29
C ILE A 5 15.55 17.56 -3.82
N PHE A 6 16.46 16.73 -4.33
CA PHE A 6 16.73 16.61 -5.76
C PHE A 6 15.55 16.04 -6.58
N ILE A 7 14.73 15.18 -5.98
CA ILE A 7 13.56 14.57 -6.63
C ILE A 7 12.42 15.59 -6.77
N ILE A 8 12.26 16.49 -5.80
CA ILE A 8 11.21 17.53 -5.82
C ILE A 8 11.54 18.59 -6.89
N GLU A 9 12.80 19.04 -6.96
CA GLU A 9 13.26 20.06 -7.92
C GLU A 9 13.08 19.62 -9.38
N LYS A 10 13.40 18.36 -9.68
CA LYS A 10 13.37 17.80 -11.04
C LYS A 10 11.93 17.65 -11.58
N ASN A 11 10.98 17.39 -10.69
CA ASN A 11 9.56 17.30 -11.06
C ASN A 11 8.93 18.68 -11.29
N LYS A 12 9.39 19.73 -10.59
CA LYS A 12 8.90 21.10 -10.78
C LYS A 12 9.09 21.58 -12.22
N LYS A 13 10.31 21.48 -12.77
CA LYS A 13 10.61 21.92 -14.15
C LYS A 13 9.77 21.17 -15.21
N ARG A 14 9.55 19.87 -15.01
CA ARG A 14 8.74 19.05 -15.93
C ARG A 14 7.25 19.42 -15.88
N ILE A 15 6.72 19.73 -14.70
CA ILE A 15 5.33 20.17 -14.53
C ILE A 15 5.11 21.52 -15.21
N TYR A 16 6.03 22.48 -15.04
CA TYR A 16 5.93 23.78 -15.71
C TYR A 16 6.01 23.66 -17.24
N GLY A 17 6.89 22.79 -17.77
CA GLY A 17 6.95 22.52 -19.21
C GLY A 17 5.65 21.93 -19.75
N ASN A 18 5.09 20.93 -19.08
CA ASN A 18 3.84 20.29 -19.52
C ASN A 18 2.61 21.22 -19.46
N ILE A 19 2.60 22.18 -18.53
CA ILE A 19 1.54 23.22 -18.44
C ILE A 19 1.71 24.25 -19.56
N ALA A 20 2.95 24.62 -19.90
CA ALA A 20 3.24 25.55 -20.99
C ALA A 20 2.91 24.97 -22.37
N ASP A 21 3.07 23.66 -22.55
CA ASP A 21 2.84 22.95 -23.82
C ASP A 21 1.37 22.55 -24.08
N GLY A 22 0.43 22.99 -23.23
CA GLY A 22 -1.01 22.80 -23.46
C GLY A 22 -1.49 21.36 -23.49
N LEU A 23 -0.75 20.42 -22.88
CA LEU A 23 -1.13 19.01 -22.80
C LEU A 23 -2.43 18.85 -22.00
N GLU A 24 -3.42 18.16 -22.56
CA GLU A 24 -4.64 17.78 -21.84
C GLU A 24 -4.29 16.73 -20.76
N ILE A 25 -4.04 17.24 -19.55
CA ILE A 25 -3.59 16.54 -18.34
C ILE A 25 -4.56 15.42 -17.87
N LYS A 26 -5.75 15.28 -18.47
CA LYS A 26 -6.83 14.46 -17.89
C LYS A 26 -6.59 12.95 -17.98
N ASP A 27 -5.94 12.45 -19.04
CA ASP A 27 -6.00 11.01 -19.35
C ASP A 27 -4.73 10.21 -19.00
N LYS A 28 -3.67 10.87 -18.51
CA LYS A 28 -2.37 10.20 -18.23
C LYS A 28 -1.90 10.30 -16.79
N VAL A 29 -2.75 10.78 -15.88
CA VAL A 29 -2.30 11.10 -14.53
C VAL A 29 -2.78 10.07 -13.52
N ILE A 30 -1.93 9.07 -13.30
CA ILE A 30 -2.05 8.11 -12.21
C ILE A 30 -1.11 8.60 -11.10
N GLY A 31 -1.69 9.09 -10.00
CA GLY A 31 -0.96 9.64 -8.85
C GLY A 31 -0.53 11.10 -9.05
N GLN A 32 -1.44 12.06 -8.86
CA GLN A 32 -1.10 13.48 -8.85
C GLN A 32 -0.25 13.81 -7.63
N SER A 33 0.94 14.38 -7.86
CA SER A 33 1.59 15.19 -6.83
C SER A 33 0.62 16.30 -6.44
N ILE A 34 0.16 16.29 -5.19
CA ILE A 34 -0.62 17.39 -4.63
C ILE A 34 0.36 18.53 -4.36
N LEU A 35 0.38 19.53 -5.25
CA LEU A 35 1.00 20.82 -4.96
C LEU A 35 0.01 21.62 -4.12
N GLY A 36 0.07 21.40 -2.81
CA GLY A 36 -0.73 22.12 -1.83
C GLY A 36 0.10 22.39 -0.59
N GLY A 37 0.02 23.61 -0.07
CA GLY A 37 0.55 23.92 1.26
C GLY A 37 -0.14 23.10 2.35
N GLU A 38 0.33 23.21 3.60
CA GLU A 38 -0.21 22.44 4.73
C GLU A 38 -1.73 22.60 4.90
N GLU A 39 -2.26 23.80 4.63
CA GLU A 39 -3.70 24.09 4.67
C GLU A 39 -4.49 23.33 3.59
N PHE A 40 -3.95 23.21 2.38
CA PHE A 40 -4.58 22.43 1.31
C PHE A 40 -4.62 20.95 1.68
N MET A 41 -3.52 20.42 2.25
CA MET A 41 -3.46 19.05 2.73
C MET A 41 -4.45 18.79 3.86
N LYS A 42 -4.61 19.74 4.79
CA LYS A 42 -5.59 19.67 5.87
C LYS A 42 -7.02 19.68 5.33
N TRP A 43 -7.32 20.58 4.39
CA TRP A 43 -8.63 20.64 3.74
C TRP A 43 -8.98 19.35 2.98
N ILE A 44 -8.04 18.78 2.23
CA ILE A 44 -8.26 17.49 1.54
C ILE A 44 -8.55 16.38 2.55
N LYS A 45 -7.76 16.29 3.63
CA LYS A 45 -7.95 15.28 4.68
C LYS A 45 -9.32 15.42 5.33
N ASP A 46 -9.72 16.63 5.69
CA ASP A 46 -10.99 16.87 6.36
C ASP A 46 -12.19 16.68 5.44
N LYS A 47 -12.09 17.07 4.16
CA LYS A 47 -13.22 17.02 3.21
C LYS A 47 -13.42 15.66 2.55
N PHE A 48 -12.33 14.94 2.26
CA PHE A 48 -12.40 13.71 1.46
C PHE A 48 -11.96 12.45 2.21
N ILE A 49 -11.20 12.57 3.30
CA ILE A 49 -10.65 11.41 4.02
C ILE A 49 -11.37 11.18 5.36
N LYS A 50 -11.93 12.22 6.01
CA LYS A 50 -12.67 12.11 7.28
C LYS A 50 -14.16 11.72 7.16
N GLY A 51 -14.66 11.39 5.96
CA GLY A 51 -16.04 10.96 5.73
C GLY A 51 -16.22 9.44 5.66
N ARG A 52 -17.38 8.93 6.09
CA ARG A 52 -17.79 7.52 5.90
C ARG A 52 -17.72 7.15 4.42
N TRP A 53 -17.32 5.90 4.16
CA TRP A 53 -17.32 5.17 2.87
C TRP A 53 -18.18 5.80 1.78
N ASP A 54 -17.60 6.70 0.98
CA ASP A 54 -18.24 7.20 -0.23
C ASP A 54 -17.86 6.26 -1.37
N ARG A 55 -18.62 5.15 -1.47
CA ARG A 55 -18.35 3.96 -2.29
C ARG A 55 -18.33 4.26 -3.80
N GLU A 56 -18.74 5.46 -4.21
CA GLU A 56 -18.91 5.90 -5.60
C GLU A 56 -17.71 6.66 -6.20
N LYS A 57 -16.63 6.90 -5.43
CA LYS A 57 -15.45 7.64 -5.93
C LYS A 57 -14.21 6.73 -6.05
N PRO A 58 -13.87 6.23 -7.25
CA PRO A 58 -12.74 5.32 -7.47
C PRO A 58 -11.39 5.84 -6.96
N ALA A 59 -11.13 7.14 -7.12
CA ALA A 59 -9.88 7.77 -6.68
C ALA A 59 -9.71 7.77 -5.15
N ILE A 60 -10.80 7.95 -4.40
CA ILE A 60 -10.78 7.89 -2.93
C ILE A 60 -10.49 6.46 -2.47
N ARG A 61 -11.09 5.46 -3.12
CA ARG A 61 -10.81 4.04 -2.87
C ARG A 61 -9.33 3.72 -3.08
N GLU A 62 -8.73 4.26 -4.14
CA GLU A 62 -7.31 4.04 -4.43
C GLU A 62 -6.39 4.66 -3.37
N LEU A 63 -6.68 5.90 -2.94
CA LEU A 63 -5.96 6.55 -1.84
C LEU A 63 -6.03 5.74 -0.53
N HIS A 64 -7.21 5.21 -0.19
CA HIS A 64 -7.36 4.37 0.99
C HIS A 64 -6.59 3.04 0.88
N ARG A 65 -6.53 2.42 -0.31
CA ARG A 65 -5.71 1.20 -0.53
C ARG A 65 -4.22 1.47 -0.34
N TYR A 66 -3.72 2.61 -0.83
CA TYR A 66 -2.32 2.99 -0.62
C TYR A 66 -2.00 3.18 0.86
N LYS A 67 -2.85 3.92 1.58
CA LYS A 67 -2.70 4.10 3.03
C LYS A 67 -2.76 2.76 3.78
N ALA A 68 -3.73 1.91 3.46
CA ALA A 68 -3.88 0.60 4.07
C ALA A 68 -2.65 -0.29 3.81
N LYS A 69 -2.12 -0.29 2.58
CA LYS A 69 -0.89 -1.02 2.23
C LYS A 69 0.29 -0.61 3.11
N GLU A 70 0.53 0.69 3.26
CA GLU A 70 1.64 1.21 4.07
C GLU A 70 1.49 0.82 5.54
N GLN A 71 0.30 1.02 6.12
CA GLN A 71 0.01 0.66 7.50
C GLN A 71 0.15 -0.86 7.75
N ILE A 72 -0.27 -1.69 6.80
CA ILE A 72 -0.12 -3.16 6.87
C ILE A 72 1.36 -3.55 6.86
N LEU A 73 2.16 -2.98 5.95
CA LEU A 73 3.59 -3.29 5.87
C LEU A 73 4.34 -2.82 7.11
N GLU A 74 3.99 -1.65 7.65
CA GLU A 74 4.54 -1.14 8.91
C GLU A 74 4.20 -2.05 10.09
N ALA A 75 2.93 -2.41 10.27
CA ALA A 75 2.51 -3.30 11.35
C ALA A 75 3.20 -4.69 11.28
N ILE A 76 3.36 -5.24 10.08
CA ILE A 76 4.09 -6.50 9.89
C ILE A 76 5.58 -6.31 10.20
N GLY A 77 6.18 -5.21 9.75
CA GLY A 77 7.59 -4.91 10.01
C GLY A 77 7.89 -4.75 11.50
N GLU A 78 6.99 -4.12 12.25
CA GLU A 78 7.14 -3.98 13.70
C GLU A 78 7.01 -5.31 14.45
N GLU A 79 6.09 -6.19 14.04
CA GLU A 79 5.90 -7.51 14.69
C GLU A 79 6.98 -8.53 14.31
N THR A 80 7.63 -8.38 13.16
CA THR A 80 8.56 -9.38 12.62
C THR A 80 10.01 -8.90 12.54
N GLY A 81 10.24 -7.60 12.68
CA GLY A 81 11.53 -6.96 12.46
C GLY A 81 11.97 -6.90 10.99
N LYS A 82 11.10 -7.25 10.03
CA LYS A 82 11.47 -7.37 8.62
C LYS A 82 10.89 -6.28 7.73
N GLY A 83 11.74 -5.68 6.90
CA GLY A 83 11.34 -4.76 5.85
C GLY A 83 10.81 -5.46 4.59
N LEU A 84 10.23 -4.65 3.67
CA LEU A 84 9.66 -5.16 2.42
C LEU A 84 10.68 -5.92 1.55
N GLU A 85 11.92 -5.48 1.47
CA GLU A 85 12.96 -6.15 0.68
C GLU A 85 13.34 -7.51 1.29
N GLU A 86 13.47 -7.60 2.61
CA GLU A 86 13.70 -8.90 3.29
C GLU A 86 12.52 -9.86 3.09
N ILE A 87 11.30 -9.32 3.11
CA ILE A 87 10.06 -10.08 2.82
C ILE A 87 10.05 -10.59 1.37
N LYS A 88 10.63 -9.83 0.43
CA LYS A 88 10.78 -10.24 -0.96
C LYS A 88 11.85 -11.32 -1.14
N ASP A 89 12.87 -11.34 -0.31
CA ASP A 89 13.93 -12.34 -0.44
C ASP A 89 13.58 -13.64 0.28
N GLU A 90 12.70 -13.61 1.29
CA GLU A 90 12.27 -14.83 1.97
C GLU A 90 11.23 -15.65 1.18
N ARG A 91 11.32 -16.98 1.23
CA ARG A 91 10.22 -17.89 0.87
C ARG A 91 9.59 -18.43 2.15
N GLY A 92 8.90 -17.56 2.89
CA GLY A 92 8.52 -17.82 4.29
C GLY A 92 7.06 -17.57 4.63
N GLN A 93 6.73 -17.83 5.91
CA GLN A 93 5.41 -17.57 6.48
C GLN A 93 5.10 -16.06 6.50
N ILE A 94 6.09 -15.18 6.67
CA ILE A 94 5.86 -13.74 6.76
C ILE A 94 5.40 -13.19 5.41
N ARG A 95 6.04 -13.61 4.31
CA ARG A 95 5.57 -13.30 2.95
C ARG A 95 4.13 -13.79 2.71
N GLN A 96 3.76 -14.96 3.24
CA GLN A 96 2.39 -15.47 3.14
C GLN A 96 1.39 -14.63 3.94
N ILE A 97 1.77 -14.14 5.13
CA ILE A 97 0.99 -13.19 5.94
C ILE A 97 0.76 -11.90 5.16
N VAL A 98 1.81 -11.31 4.59
CA VAL A 98 1.71 -10.09 3.76
C VAL A 98 0.75 -10.29 2.60
N MET A 99 0.86 -11.42 1.88
CA MET A 99 -0.05 -11.74 0.77
C MET A 99 -1.51 -11.81 1.23
N ASP A 100 -1.79 -12.40 2.39
CA ASP A 100 -3.16 -12.56 2.86
C ASP A 100 -3.76 -11.27 3.40
N ILE A 101 -3.04 -10.55 4.27
CA ILE A 101 -3.52 -9.31 4.89
C ILE A 101 -3.70 -8.20 3.84
N LEU A 102 -2.74 -8.02 2.92
CA LEU A 102 -2.88 -7.04 1.84
C LEU A 102 -4.09 -7.34 0.93
N TYR A 103 -4.41 -8.62 0.75
CA TYR A 103 -5.58 -9.01 -0.04
C TYR A 103 -6.88 -8.73 0.71
N ARG A 104 -7.02 -9.27 1.93
CA ARG A 104 -8.31 -9.26 2.65
C ARG A 104 -8.61 -7.94 3.35
N ALA A 105 -7.59 -7.27 3.88
CA ALA A 105 -7.72 -6.02 4.62
C ALA A 105 -7.25 -4.81 3.80
N GLY A 106 -6.17 -4.97 3.02
CA GLY A 106 -5.66 -3.92 2.13
C GLY A 106 -6.51 -3.72 0.87
N GLY A 107 -7.31 -4.72 0.48
CA GLY A 107 -8.15 -4.67 -0.72
C GLY A 107 -7.36 -4.68 -2.03
N LEU A 108 -6.10 -5.14 -2.00
CA LEU A 108 -5.26 -5.31 -3.18
C LEU A 108 -5.63 -6.60 -3.92
N LYS A 109 -5.57 -6.54 -5.26
CA LYS A 109 -5.68 -7.70 -6.12
C LYS A 109 -4.39 -8.51 -6.04
N GLY A 110 -4.49 -9.83 -6.24
CA GLY A 110 -3.30 -10.68 -6.17
C GLY A 110 -2.23 -10.33 -7.23
N VAL A 111 -2.62 -9.76 -8.37
CA VAL A 111 -1.66 -9.23 -9.37
C VAL A 111 -0.87 -8.06 -8.79
N GLU A 112 -1.54 -7.11 -8.12
CA GLU A 112 -0.90 -5.94 -7.49
C GLU A 112 0.06 -6.39 -6.37
N ILE A 113 -0.36 -7.38 -5.57
CA ILE A 113 0.47 -7.99 -4.53
C ILE A 113 1.67 -8.73 -5.14
N GLY A 114 1.44 -9.44 -6.25
CA GLY A 114 2.49 -10.13 -6.99
C GLY A 114 3.55 -9.15 -7.49
N THR A 115 3.14 -8.07 -8.15
CA THR A 115 4.03 -6.98 -8.57
C THR A 115 4.78 -6.38 -7.39
N LEU A 116 4.11 -6.12 -6.26
CA LEU A 116 4.74 -5.60 -5.05
C LEU A 116 5.83 -6.53 -4.51
N LEU A 117 5.61 -7.85 -4.56
CA LEU A 117 6.49 -8.85 -3.97
C LEU A 117 7.45 -9.50 -4.98
N GLY A 118 7.41 -9.11 -6.25
CA GLY A 118 8.23 -9.71 -7.31
C GLY A 118 7.85 -11.16 -7.66
N VAL A 119 6.56 -11.52 -7.55
CA VAL A 119 6.05 -12.88 -7.83
C VAL A 119 4.79 -12.84 -8.69
N ASP A 120 4.42 -13.97 -9.28
CA ASP A 120 3.19 -14.07 -10.06
C ASP A 120 1.92 -14.16 -9.18
N TYR A 121 0.76 -13.93 -9.78
CA TYR A 121 -0.53 -14.02 -9.09
C TYR A 121 -0.83 -15.40 -8.50
N SER A 122 -0.43 -16.48 -9.18
CA SER A 122 -0.66 -17.84 -8.71
C SER A 122 0.13 -18.12 -7.43
N THR A 123 1.36 -17.59 -7.33
CA THR A 123 2.18 -17.64 -6.12
C THR A 123 1.49 -16.93 -4.96
N VAL A 124 0.86 -15.77 -5.20
CA VAL A 124 0.06 -15.07 -4.18
C VAL A 124 -1.13 -15.92 -3.74
N SER A 125 -1.91 -16.44 -4.69
CA SER A 125 -3.09 -17.27 -4.40
C SER A 125 -2.73 -18.52 -3.58
N GLN A 126 -1.67 -19.23 -3.97
CA GLN A 126 -1.19 -20.42 -3.26
C GLN A 126 -0.60 -20.08 -1.89
N GLY A 127 0.15 -18.97 -1.77
CA GLY A 127 0.72 -18.51 -0.50
C GLY A 127 -0.37 -18.28 0.55
N ARG A 128 -1.46 -17.61 0.16
CA ARG A 128 -2.63 -17.40 1.01
C ARG A 128 -3.33 -18.69 1.42
N LYS A 129 -3.51 -19.62 0.48
CA LYS A 129 -4.08 -20.94 0.79
C LYS A 129 -3.23 -21.68 1.83
N ARG A 130 -1.92 -21.75 1.61
CA ARG A 130 -0.97 -22.39 2.53
C ARG A 130 -0.95 -21.73 3.90
N LEU A 131 -1.08 -20.39 3.98
CA LEU A 131 -1.19 -19.70 5.27
C LEU A 131 -2.39 -20.19 6.06
N ARG A 132 -3.57 -20.20 5.44
CA ARG A 132 -4.82 -20.63 6.11
C ARG A 132 -4.72 -22.06 6.63
N GLU A 133 -4.10 -22.96 5.86
CA GLU A 133 -3.86 -24.34 6.29
C GLU A 133 -2.90 -24.43 7.47
N LYS A 134 -1.84 -23.61 7.49
CA LYS A 134 -0.88 -23.55 8.60
C LYS A 134 -1.49 -22.98 9.87
N LEU A 135 -2.33 -21.94 9.77
CA LEU A 135 -3.00 -21.31 10.91
C LEU A 135 -3.90 -22.28 11.70
N GLN A 136 -4.35 -23.37 11.09
CA GLN A 136 -5.13 -24.41 11.78
C GLN A 136 -4.26 -25.30 12.68
N LYS A 137 -2.94 -25.35 12.44
CA LYS A 137 -2.02 -26.31 13.07
C LYS A 137 -0.94 -25.63 13.90
N ASP A 138 -0.57 -24.40 13.55
CA ASP A 138 0.52 -23.65 14.15
C ASP A 138 -0.04 -22.51 15.02
N MET A 139 -0.08 -22.75 16.34
CA MET A 139 -0.56 -21.78 17.31
C MET A 139 0.31 -20.53 17.39
N LYS A 140 1.64 -20.66 17.23
CA LYS A 140 2.55 -19.51 17.28
C LYS A 140 2.35 -18.60 16.07
N LEU A 141 2.18 -19.20 14.89
CA LEU A 141 1.85 -18.44 13.68
C LEU A 141 0.50 -17.74 13.82
N LYS A 142 -0.49 -18.41 14.42
CA LYS A 142 -1.81 -17.82 14.67
C LYS A 142 -1.73 -16.63 15.62
N GLU A 143 -0.98 -16.74 16.70
CA GLU A 143 -0.74 -15.62 17.63
C GLU A 143 -0.04 -14.44 16.95
N LEU A 144 0.95 -14.69 16.10
CA LEU A 144 1.62 -13.64 15.32
C LEU A 144 0.62 -12.91 14.42
N VAL A 145 -0.21 -13.64 13.67
CA VAL A 145 -1.24 -13.03 12.82
C VAL A 145 -2.23 -12.22 13.64
N ASN A 146 -2.68 -12.74 14.79
CA ASN A 146 -3.59 -12.03 15.68
C ASN A 146 -2.99 -10.71 16.20
N ARG A 147 -1.70 -10.68 16.57
CA ARG A 147 -1.04 -9.43 17.01
C ARG A 147 -1.00 -8.39 15.89
N ILE A 148 -0.66 -8.82 14.67
CA ILE A 148 -0.67 -7.95 13.49
C ILE A 148 -2.10 -7.42 13.25
N GLU A 149 -3.11 -8.28 13.33
CA GLU A 149 -4.52 -7.91 13.15
C GLU A 149 -5.00 -6.91 14.22
N GLN A 150 -4.68 -7.15 15.49
CA GLN A 150 -4.98 -6.23 16.59
C GLN A 150 -4.36 -4.85 16.36
N ARG A 151 -3.11 -4.81 15.90
CA ARG A 151 -2.39 -3.56 15.60
C ARG A 151 -3.03 -2.78 14.45
N LEU A 152 -3.65 -3.50 13.52
CA LEU A 152 -4.40 -2.94 12.40
C LEU A 152 -5.88 -2.68 12.72
N SER A 153 -6.36 -3.09 13.90
CA SER A 153 -7.76 -3.02 14.31
C SER A 153 -8.71 -3.74 13.33
N ILE A 154 -8.33 -4.92 12.84
CA ILE A 154 -9.09 -5.75 11.87
C ILE A 154 -9.29 -7.19 12.34
#